data_AF-A0A183GRM2-F1
#
_entry.id   AF-A0A183GRM2-F1
#
_cell.length_a   1.000
_cell.length_b   1.000
_cell.length_c   1.000
_cell.angle_alpha   90.00
_cell.angle_beta   90.00
_cell.angle_gamma   90.00
#
_symmetry.space_group_name_H-M   'P 1'
#
loop_
_entity.id
_entity.type
_entity.pdbx_description
1 polymer ?
#
loop_
_entity_poly.entity_id
_entity_poly.type
_entity_poly.pdbx_seq_one_letter_code
_entity_poly.pdbx_strand_id
1 'polypeptide(L)'
;MLVCLDGCIFQHLYEKRLQIDQLVATLALAHQRHTLCSHLKKAEAVRLKIACELLKDTDILICDNVSKCMDIFEFAFVVDYLRDWAIKLNRIVILATSPSSFEILLMFSQCTIFMTICLILGTWVGARITGALLTSGRVVYMGIPSQMLQYFESIAFPCPKFKNPCDFYVDLATHDHQSPAAAAESTARIARLVQCWKQHKPSIPVAGKSTVSPTLCPPTMIASVGAIFR
;
A
#
# COMPACT_ATOMS: atom_id res chain seq x y z
N MET A 1 -21.83 1.01 42.43
CA MET A 1 -21.51 0.43 41.11
C MET A 1 -21.52 1.47 39.99
N LEU A 2 -22.33 2.55 40.05
CA LEU A 2 -22.31 3.65 39.06
C LEU A 2 -21.03 4.52 39.06
N VAL A 3 -20.37 4.73 40.21
CA VAL A 3 -19.17 5.59 40.32
C VAL A 3 -17.93 5.00 39.60
N CYS A 4 -17.83 3.66 39.49
CA CYS A 4 -16.74 3.03 38.73
C CYS A 4 -16.95 3.11 37.21
N LEU A 5 -18.20 3.20 36.74
CA LEU A 5 -18.51 3.34 35.31
C LEU A 5 -18.08 4.73 34.82
N ASP A 6 -18.34 5.80 35.59
CA ASP A 6 -17.90 7.15 35.24
C ASP A 6 -16.36 7.26 35.20
N GLY A 7 -15.65 6.67 36.17
CA GLY A 7 -14.19 6.65 36.19
C GLY A 7 -13.56 5.86 35.04
N CYS A 8 -14.15 4.71 34.66
CA CYS A 8 -13.65 3.89 33.57
C CYS A 8 -13.91 4.53 32.19
N ILE A 9 -15.07 5.17 32.01
CA ILE A 9 -15.38 5.96 30.81
C ILE A 9 -14.43 7.16 30.71
N PHE A 10 -14.16 7.86 31.81
CA PHE A 10 -13.24 9.00 31.82
C PHE A 10 -11.81 8.59 31.47
N GLN A 11 -11.35 7.47 32.03
CA GLN A 11 -10.04 6.89 31.73
C GLN A 11 -9.93 6.49 30.24
N HIS A 12 -10.96 5.83 29.71
CA HIS A 12 -11.02 5.43 28.30
C HIS A 12 -11.01 6.63 27.34
N LEU A 13 -11.77 7.68 27.66
CA LEU A 13 -11.79 8.92 26.88
C LEU A 13 -10.44 9.65 26.94
N TYR A 14 -9.77 9.62 28.09
CA TYR A 14 -8.43 10.20 28.25
C TYR A 14 -7.37 9.46 27.42
N GLU A 15 -7.38 8.13 27.46
CA GLU A 15 -6.49 7.30 26.63
C GLU A 15 -6.73 7.53 25.14
N LYS A 16 -8.00 7.57 24.70
CA LYS A 16 -8.35 7.88 23.31
C LYS A 16 -7.86 9.26 22.89
N ARG A 17 -7.98 10.26 23.76
CA ARG A 17 -7.47 11.62 23.49
C ARG A 17 -5.96 11.65 23.36
N LEU A 18 -5.24 10.91 24.20
CA LEU A 18 -3.78 10.79 24.12
C LEU A 18 -3.34 10.13 22.80
N GLN A 19 -4.04 9.06 22.38
CA GLN A 19 -3.79 8.40 21.09
C GLN A 19 -4.01 9.35 19.91
N ILE A 20 -5.10 10.13 19.92
CA ILE A 20 -5.38 11.12 18.87
C ILE A 20 -4.26 12.16 18.82
N ASP A 21 -3.82 12.66 19.97
CA ASP A 21 -2.79 13.70 20.03
C ASP A 21 -1.43 13.20 19.54
N GLN A 22 -1.06 11.97 19.89
CA GLN A 22 0.13 11.31 19.36
C GLN A 22 0.04 11.16 17.85
N LEU A 23 -1.09 10.64 17.33
CA LEU A 23 -1.27 10.40 15.91
C LEU A 23 -1.25 11.69 15.07
N VAL A 24 -1.91 12.75 15.55
CA VAL A 24 -1.92 14.07 14.92
C VAL A 24 -0.51 14.66 14.88
N ALA A 25 0.28 14.48 15.94
CA ALA A 25 1.68 14.90 15.95
C ALA A 25 2.52 14.08 14.96
N THR A 26 2.37 12.75 14.96
CA THR A 26 3.17 11.88 14.08
C THR A 26 2.83 12.04 12.60
N LEU A 27 1.60 12.41 12.23
CA LEU A 27 1.22 12.69 10.84
C LEU A 27 1.48 14.16 10.41
N ALA A 28 2.21 14.91 11.23
CA ALA A 28 2.54 16.32 10.99
C ALA A 28 1.28 17.18 10.74
N LEU A 29 0.26 17.00 11.57
CA LEU A 29 -1.00 17.75 11.56
C LEU A 29 -1.20 18.59 12.83
N ALA A 30 -0.23 18.61 13.74
CA ALA A 30 -0.31 19.34 15.01
C ALA A 30 -0.63 20.84 14.84
N HIS A 31 -0.09 21.48 13.79
CA HIS A 31 -0.36 22.89 13.49
C HIS A 31 -1.80 23.15 13.01
N GLN A 32 -2.50 22.14 12.51
CA GLN A 32 -3.88 22.25 12.01
C GLN A 32 -4.93 21.83 13.02
N ARG A 33 -4.55 21.60 14.29
CA ARG A 33 -5.45 21.04 15.32
C ARG A 33 -6.72 21.86 15.55
N HIS A 34 -6.64 23.18 15.40
CA HIS A 34 -7.75 24.11 15.62
C HIS A 34 -8.33 24.66 14.32
N THR A 35 -7.93 24.10 13.17
CA THR A 35 -8.39 24.51 11.86
C THR A 35 -9.62 23.70 11.47
N LEU A 36 -10.62 24.34 10.87
CA LEU A 36 -11.77 23.63 10.31
C LEU A 36 -11.32 22.69 9.17
N CYS A 37 -11.90 21.49 9.09
CA CYS A 37 -11.57 20.51 8.06
C CYS A 37 -11.74 21.06 6.63
N SER A 38 -12.65 22.02 6.43
CA SER A 38 -12.89 22.71 5.15
C SER A 38 -11.72 23.57 4.69
N HIS A 39 -10.84 23.98 5.59
CA HIS A 39 -9.69 24.85 5.30
C HIS A 39 -8.36 24.07 5.22
N LEU A 40 -8.39 22.75 5.39
CA LEU A 40 -7.20 21.91 5.23
C LEU A 40 -6.77 21.85 3.77
N LYS A 41 -5.45 21.81 3.56
CA LYS A 41 -4.90 21.49 2.24
C LYS A 41 -5.29 20.07 1.84
N LYS A 42 -5.31 19.78 0.54
CA LYS A 42 -5.64 18.45 0.02
C LYS A 42 -4.76 17.35 0.62
N ALA A 43 -3.45 17.57 0.70
CA ALA A 43 -2.51 16.63 1.32
C ALA A 43 -2.79 16.41 2.82
N GLU A 44 -3.04 17.49 3.57
CA GLU A 44 -3.37 17.44 5.00
C GLU A 44 -4.69 16.68 5.23
N ALA A 45 -5.70 16.90 4.40
CA ALA A 45 -6.97 16.21 4.46
C ALA A 45 -6.83 14.70 4.18
N VAL A 46 -5.95 14.29 3.26
CA VAL A 46 -5.67 12.86 3.03
C VAL A 46 -4.94 12.25 4.23
N ARG A 47 -3.96 12.95 4.82
CA ARG A 47 -3.29 12.51 6.05
C ARG A 47 -4.27 12.36 7.20
N LEU A 48 -5.21 13.30 7.35
CA LEU A 48 -6.27 13.22 8.36
C LEU A 48 -7.19 12.01 8.14
N LYS A 49 -7.57 11.72 6.89
CA LYS A 49 -8.35 10.51 6.55
C LYS A 49 -7.61 9.23 6.95
N ILE A 50 -6.32 9.14 6.64
CA ILE A 50 -5.47 8.02 7.07
C ILE A 50 -5.47 7.93 8.59
N ALA A 51 -5.29 9.05 9.31
CA ALA A 51 -5.35 9.09 10.76
C ALA A 51 -6.66 8.49 11.31
N CYS A 52 -7.80 8.87 10.72
CA CYS A 52 -9.10 8.36 11.12
C CYS A 52 -9.23 6.85 10.94
N GLU A 53 -8.65 6.28 9.89
CA GLU A 53 -8.64 4.82 9.69
C GLU A 53 -7.71 4.11 10.68
N LEU A 54 -6.53 4.68 10.96
CA LEU A 54 -5.58 4.11 11.92
C LEU A 54 -6.15 4.06 13.35
N LEU A 55 -6.97 5.04 13.73
CA LEU A 55 -7.64 5.06 15.05
C LEU A 55 -8.68 3.96 15.24
N LYS A 56 -9.17 3.34 14.16
CA LYS A 56 -10.13 2.23 14.20
C LYS A 56 -9.47 0.89 14.51
N ASP A 57 -8.14 0.84 14.63
CA ASP A 57 -7.37 -0.37 14.89
C ASP A 57 -7.63 -1.49 13.87
N THR A 58 -7.62 -1.14 12.58
CA THR A 58 -7.87 -2.08 11.48
C THR A 58 -6.70 -3.02 11.24
N ASP A 59 -6.97 -4.31 11.03
CA ASP A 59 -5.94 -5.31 10.66
C ASP A 59 -5.32 -5.04 9.27
N ILE A 60 -6.15 -4.56 8.34
CA ILE A 60 -5.80 -4.31 6.94
C ILE A 60 -6.21 -2.89 6.59
N LEU A 61 -5.24 -2.08 6.15
CA LEU A 61 -5.46 -0.75 5.63
C LEU A 61 -5.30 -0.75 4.11
N ILE A 62 -6.32 -0.28 3.39
CA ILE A 62 -6.30 -0.14 1.94
C ILE A 62 -6.36 1.35 1.60
N CYS A 63 -5.35 1.82 0.89
CA CYS A 63 -5.23 3.20 0.47
C CYS A 63 -5.15 3.26 -1.06
N ASP A 64 -5.97 4.11 -1.67
CA ASP A 64 -5.96 4.33 -3.12
C ASP A 64 -5.58 5.78 -3.45
N ASN A 65 -4.74 5.95 -4.48
CA ASN A 65 -4.41 7.22 -5.10
C ASN A 65 -3.86 8.32 -4.17
N VAL A 66 -3.14 7.94 -3.12
CA VAL A 66 -2.59 8.89 -2.11
C VAL A 66 -1.62 9.91 -2.74
N SER A 67 -0.89 9.52 -3.79
CA SER A 67 0.08 10.40 -4.47
C SER A 67 -0.55 11.56 -5.23
N LYS A 68 -1.83 11.49 -5.63
CA LYS A 68 -2.46 12.48 -6.51
C LYS A 68 -2.56 13.88 -5.89
N CYS A 69 -2.59 13.95 -4.56
CA CYS A 69 -2.84 15.18 -3.80
C CYS A 69 -1.64 15.64 -2.98
N MET A 70 -0.48 14.99 -3.13
CA MET A 70 0.72 15.21 -2.31
C MET A 70 1.93 15.45 -3.20
N ASP A 71 2.91 16.20 -2.71
CA ASP A 71 4.22 16.25 -3.33
C ASP A 71 5.03 14.96 -3.04
N ILE A 72 6.21 14.86 -3.64
CA ILE A 72 7.07 13.68 -3.50
C ILE A 72 7.54 13.45 -2.06
N PHE A 73 7.76 14.52 -1.29
CA PHE A 73 8.26 14.46 0.08
C PHE A 73 7.14 14.11 1.07
N GLU A 74 5.97 14.71 0.91
CA GLU A 74 4.76 14.39 1.67
C GLU A 74 4.34 12.93 1.42
N PHE A 75 4.39 12.48 0.17
CA PHE A 75 4.07 11.10 -0.16
C PHE A 75 5.09 10.12 0.43
N ALA A 76 6.40 10.40 0.32
CA ALA A 76 7.44 9.59 0.93
C ALA A 76 7.27 9.49 2.46
N PHE A 77 6.95 10.61 3.12
CA PHE A 77 6.66 10.66 4.55
C PHE A 77 5.48 9.75 4.94
N VAL A 78 4.36 9.83 4.22
CA VAL A 78 3.19 8.98 4.49
C VAL A 78 3.51 7.51 4.28
N VAL A 79 4.23 7.16 3.21
CA VAL A 79 4.64 5.79 2.91
C VAL A 79 5.56 5.23 3.99
N ASP A 80 6.52 6.01 4.46
CA ASP A 80 7.46 5.59 5.51
C ASP A 80 6.74 5.38 6.84
N TYR A 81 5.83 6.29 7.20
CA TYR A 81 5.01 6.15 8.38
C TYR A 81 4.10 4.91 8.33
N LEU A 82 3.43 4.66 7.20
CA LEU A 82 2.57 3.48 7.04
C LEU A 82 3.36 2.18 7.07
N ARG A 83 4.59 2.17 6.53
CA ARG A 83 5.51 1.03 6.67
C ARG A 83 5.81 0.77 8.14
N ASP A 84 6.23 1.80 8.87
CA ASP A 84 6.58 1.69 10.29
C ASP A 84 5.40 1.18 11.12
N TRP A 85 4.21 1.71 10.86
CA TRP A 85 2.96 1.28 11.49
C TRP A 85 2.66 -0.20 11.21
N ALA A 86 2.77 -0.63 9.95
CA ALA A 86 2.56 -2.01 9.53
C ALA A 86 3.52 -2.98 10.23
N ILE A 87 4.81 -2.61 10.33
CA ILE A 87 5.83 -3.46 10.97
C ILE A 87 5.62 -3.52 12.49
N LYS A 88 5.48 -2.37 13.14
CA LYS A 88 5.38 -2.28 14.61
C LYS A 88 4.16 -3.00 15.16
N LEU A 89 3.04 -2.94 14.43
CA LEU A 89 1.77 -3.52 14.87
C LEU A 89 1.40 -4.82 14.14
N ASN A 90 2.29 -5.36 13.30
CA ASN A 90 2.04 -6.55 12.49
C ASN A 90 0.73 -6.46 11.67
N ARG A 91 0.54 -5.33 10.98
CA ARG A 91 -0.64 -5.01 10.16
C ARG A 91 -0.30 -5.09 8.66
N ILE A 92 -1.33 -5.19 7.83
CA ILE A 92 -1.17 -5.20 6.36
C ILE A 92 -1.58 -3.84 5.80
N VAL A 93 -0.73 -3.24 4.97
CA VAL A 93 -1.04 -2.03 4.22
C VAL A 93 -0.97 -2.32 2.73
N ILE A 94 -2.06 -2.05 2.01
CA ILE A 94 -2.14 -2.14 0.56
C ILE A 94 -2.28 -0.72 0.02
N LEU A 95 -1.32 -0.30 -0.79
CA LEU A 95 -1.32 1.02 -1.42
C LEU A 95 -1.39 0.87 -2.94
N ALA A 96 -2.48 1.35 -3.53
CA ALA A 96 -2.62 1.52 -4.97
C ALA A 96 -2.21 2.95 -5.34
N THR A 97 -1.11 3.09 -6.09
CA THR A 97 -0.54 4.39 -6.43
C THR A 97 0.23 4.30 -7.73
N SER A 98 0.27 5.41 -8.48
CA SER A 98 1.24 5.63 -9.54
C SER A 98 2.49 6.28 -8.91
N PRO A 99 3.58 5.53 -8.62
CA PRO A 99 4.78 6.12 -8.05
C PRO A 99 5.44 7.04 -9.08
N SER A 100 5.68 8.29 -8.69
CA SER A 100 6.34 9.30 -9.53
C SER A 100 7.86 9.14 -9.59
N SER A 101 8.46 8.40 -8.65
CA SER A 101 9.91 8.16 -8.60
C SER A 101 10.23 6.72 -8.23
N PHE A 102 11.26 6.18 -8.88
CA PHE A 102 11.81 4.87 -8.58
C PHE A 102 12.37 4.79 -7.16
N GLU A 103 12.86 5.88 -6.58
CA GLU A 103 13.33 5.91 -5.19
C GLU A 103 12.21 5.59 -4.20
N ILE A 104 11.01 6.16 -4.41
CA ILE A 104 9.84 5.84 -3.57
C ILE A 104 9.41 4.39 -3.79
N LEU A 105 9.52 3.88 -5.02
CA LEU A 105 9.27 2.47 -5.31
C LEU A 105 10.26 1.58 -4.51
N LEU A 106 11.53 1.98 -4.42
CA LEU A 106 12.55 1.31 -3.60
C LEU A 106 12.33 1.46 -2.10
N MET A 107 11.67 2.52 -1.62
CA MET A 107 11.27 2.63 -0.22
C MET A 107 10.34 1.45 0.17
N PHE A 108 9.45 0.99 -0.72
CA PHE A 108 8.69 -0.25 -0.49
C PHE A 108 9.57 -1.50 -0.47
N SER A 109 10.79 -1.46 -1.01
CA SER A 109 11.70 -2.61 -1.07
C SER A 109 12.46 -2.88 0.21
N GLN A 110 12.68 -1.86 1.05
CA GLN A 110 13.69 -1.90 2.10
C GLN A 110 13.33 -2.77 3.33
N CYS A 111 12.18 -3.44 3.34
CA CYS A 111 11.83 -4.40 4.40
C CYS A 111 12.43 -5.81 4.21
N THR A 112 13.48 -5.94 3.41
CA THR A 112 14.22 -7.21 3.25
C THR A 112 15.59 -7.15 3.92
N ILE A 113 15.63 -6.76 5.20
CA ILE A 113 16.77 -7.05 6.08
C ILE A 113 16.22 -7.60 7.41
N PHE A 114 15.50 -8.72 7.33
CA PHE A 114 15.34 -9.65 8.46
C PHE A 114 15.17 -11.10 7.96
N MET A 115 15.70 -11.41 6.77
CA MET A 115 15.66 -12.76 6.19
C MET A 115 16.72 -13.69 6.77
N THR A 116 17.71 -13.19 7.51
CA THR A 116 18.77 -14.03 8.09
C THR A 116 18.39 -14.66 9.44
N ILE A 117 17.39 -14.13 10.15
CA ILE A 117 16.98 -14.67 11.47
C ILE A 117 15.74 -15.59 11.35
N CYS A 118 14.85 -15.37 10.36
CA CYS A 118 13.65 -16.20 10.18
C CYS A 118 13.94 -17.64 9.70
N LEU A 119 15.10 -17.90 9.10
CA LEU A 119 15.47 -19.24 8.63
C LEU A 119 15.73 -20.23 9.78
N ILE A 120 15.97 -19.72 11.00
CA ILE A 120 16.27 -20.56 12.17
C ILE A 120 15.02 -20.87 13.01
N LEU A 121 13.93 -20.09 12.90
CA LEU A 121 12.77 -20.21 13.79
C LEU A 121 11.46 -20.62 13.11
N GLY A 122 11.43 -20.88 11.79
CA GLY A 122 10.26 -21.43 11.09
C GLY A 122 8.98 -20.59 11.16
N THR A 123 9.03 -19.40 11.77
CA THR A 123 7.88 -18.54 12.00
C THR A 123 8.12 -17.27 11.20
N TRP A 124 7.43 -17.17 10.08
CA TRP A 124 7.51 -16.06 9.17
C TRP A 124 6.70 -14.88 9.75
N VAL A 125 7.31 -14.09 10.63
CA VAL A 125 6.69 -12.88 11.22
C VAL A 125 7.46 -11.67 10.72
N GLY A 126 7.13 -11.23 9.52
CA GLY A 126 7.66 -10.00 8.97
C GLY A 126 6.90 -9.67 7.70
N ALA A 127 6.21 -8.53 7.69
CA ALA A 127 5.48 -8.05 6.52
C ALA A 127 6.41 -8.04 5.28
N ARG A 128 6.19 -8.97 4.33
CA ARG A 128 6.81 -8.92 3.00
C ARG A 128 6.18 -7.76 2.27
N ILE A 129 6.94 -6.68 2.10
CA ILE A 129 6.54 -5.62 1.20
C ILE A 129 6.92 -6.04 -0.22
N THR A 130 5.93 -6.45 -1.00
CA THR A 130 6.09 -6.79 -2.41
C THR A 130 5.37 -5.75 -3.26
N GLY A 131 6.07 -5.19 -4.24
CA GLY A 131 5.46 -4.35 -5.26
C GLY A 131 4.75 -5.22 -6.31
N ALA A 132 3.59 -4.79 -6.77
CA ALA A 132 2.88 -5.43 -7.87
C ALA A 132 2.53 -4.39 -8.95
N LEU A 133 2.83 -4.73 -10.20
CA LEU A 133 2.38 -3.99 -11.37
C LEU A 133 1.20 -4.72 -12.00
N LEU A 134 0.05 -4.06 -12.04
CA LEU A 134 -1.18 -4.58 -12.60
C LEU A 134 -1.61 -3.76 -13.82
N THR A 135 -2.10 -4.46 -14.84
CA THR A 135 -2.66 -3.89 -16.07
C THR A 135 -3.97 -4.60 -16.38
N SER A 136 -5.07 -3.84 -16.48
CA SER A 136 -6.38 -4.38 -16.87
C SER A 136 -6.80 -5.61 -16.03
N GLY A 137 -6.51 -5.58 -14.73
CA GLY A 137 -6.80 -6.68 -13.79
C GLY A 137 -5.85 -7.88 -13.88
N ARG A 138 -4.75 -7.79 -14.65
CA ARG A 138 -3.75 -8.85 -14.81
C ARG A 138 -2.42 -8.40 -14.24
N VAL A 139 -1.72 -9.30 -13.57
CA VAL A 139 -0.39 -9.03 -13.01
C VAL A 139 0.66 -9.16 -14.10
N VAL A 140 1.49 -8.13 -14.25
CA VAL A 140 2.63 -8.08 -15.17
C VAL A 140 3.95 -8.29 -14.44
N TYR A 141 4.00 -7.90 -13.17
CA TYR A 141 5.14 -8.13 -12.28
C TYR A 141 4.65 -8.14 -10.84
N MET A 142 5.20 -9.03 -10.00
CA MET A 142 4.99 -9.02 -8.57
C MET A 142 6.23 -9.52 -7.84
N GLY A 143 6.88 -8.65 -7.09
CA GLY A 143 8.15 -8.98 -6.45
C GLY A 143 8.81 -7.80 -5.76
N ILE A 144 10.09 -7.97 -5.48
CA ILE A 144 10.90 -6.93 -4.84
C ILE A 144 11.19 -5.84 -5.89
N PRO A 145 10.95 -4.56 -5.60
CA PRO A 145 11.28 -3.43 -6.48
C PRO A 145 12.67 -3.49 -7.14
N SER A 146 13.71 -3.85 -6.38
CA SER A 146 15.08 -3.92 -6.88
C SER A 146 15.29 -4.97 -7.98
N GLN A 147 14.49 -6.03 -8.00
CA GLN A 147 14.53 -7.10 -9.01
C GLN A 147 13.69 -6.77 -10.26
N MET A 148 12.88 -5.70 -10.21
CA MET A 148 12.01 -5.32 -11.30
C MET A 148 12.79 -5.04 -12.59
N LEU A 149 13.89 -4.27 -12.48
CA LEU A 149 14.73 -3.90 -13.61
C LEU A 149 15.30 -5.15 -14.31
N GLN A 150 15.87 -6.08 -13.52
CA GLN A 150 16.43 -7.32 -14.02
C GLN A 150 15.38 -8.20 -14.69
N TYR A 151 14.16 -8.27 -14.14
CA TYR A 151 13.06 -9.01 -14.75
C TYR A 151 12.69 -8.44 -16.12
N PHE A 152 12.44 -7.13 -16.23
CA PHE A 152 12.04 -6.53 -17.50
C PHE A 152 13.14 -6.59 -18.55
N GLU A 153 14.41 -6.51 -18.15
CA GLU A 153 15.54 -6.76 -19.04
C GLU A 153 15.54 -8.21 -19.57
N SER A 154 15.27 -9.20 -18.71
CA SER A 154 15.23 -10.62 -19.11
C SER A 154 14.12 -10.96 -20.12
N ILE A 155 13.03 -10.20 -20.15
CA ILE A 155 11.91 -10.38 -21.10
C ILE A 155 12.01 -9.46 -22.33
N ALA A 156 13.19 -8.88 -22.56
CA ALA A 156 13.54 -7.99 -23.66
C ALA A 156 12.80 -6.63 -23.66
N PHE A 157 12.52 -6.08 -22.48
CA PHE A 157 11.98 -4.73 -22.29
C PHE A 157 12.88 -3.88 -21.37
N PRO A 158 14.15 -3.62 -21.75
CA PRO A 158 15.03 -2.78 -20.94
C PRO A 158 14.54 -1.33 -20.90
N CYS A 159 14.68 -0.68 -19.74
CA CYS A 159 14.42 0.74 -19.61
C CYS A 159 15.46 1.56 -20.39
N PRO A 160 15.06 2.52 -21.24
CA PRO A 160 15.98 3.43 -21.90
C PRO A 160 16.87 4.20 -20.92
N LYS A 161 18.10 4.52 -21.36
CA LYS A 161 19.00 5.39 -20.60
C LYS A 161 18.34 6.76 -20.40
N PHE A 162 18.42 7.30 -19.18
CA PHE A 162 17.84 8.59 -18.78
C PHE A 162 16.31 8.68 -18.75
N LYS A 163 15.57 7.55 -18.83
CA LYS A 163 14.13 7.52 -18.54
C LYS A 163 13.89 7.00 -17.12
N ASN A 164 12.92 7.57 -16.42
CA ASN A 164 12.47 7.06 -15.12
C ASN A 164 11.87 5.64 -15.30
N PRO A 165 12.40 4.61 -14.61
CA PRO A 165 11.89 3.25 -14.76
C PRO A 165 10.43 3.09 -14.35
N CYS A 166 9.96 3.82 -13.32
CA CYS A 166 8.57 3.76 -12.89
C CYS A 166 7.63 4.18 -14.01
N ASP A 167 7.87 5.37 -14.56
CA ASP A 167 7.06 5.92 -15.64
C ASP A 167 7.14 5.02 -16.87
N PHE A 168 8.35 4.56 -17.22
CA PHE A 168 8.53 3.68 -18.36
C PHE A 168 7.73 2.38 -18.27
N TYR A 169 7.78 1.67 -17.13
CA TYR A 169 7.06 0.39 -17.00
C TYR A 169 5.56 0.57 -16.80
N VAL A 170 5.11 1.68 -16.21
CA VAL A 170 3.68 2.03 -16.18
C VAL A 170 3.18 2.31 -17.60
N ASP A 171 3.90 3.13 -18.39
CA ASP A 171 3.57 3.40 -19.80
C ASP A 171 3.54 2.10 -20.62
N LEU A 172 4.57 1.26 -20.43
CA LEU A 172 4.71 -0.02 -21.13
C LEU A 172 3.50 -0.93 -20.88
N ALA A 173 2.98 -0.87 -19.66
CA ALA A 173 1.89 -1.66 -19.16
C ALA A 173 0.53 -0.93 -19.22
N THR A 174 0.42 0.16 -19.99
CA THR A 174 -0.84 0.92 -20.18
C THR A 174 -1.35 0.76 -21.62
N HIS A 175 -2.67 0.66 -21.77
CA HIS A 175 -3.31 0.64 -23.09
C HIS A 175 -3.27 2.03 -23.74
N ASP A 176 -2.86 2.08 -24.99
CA ASP A 176 -2.91 3.31 -25.79
C ASP A 176 -4.21 3.36 -26.59
N HIS A 177 -4.97 4.43 -26.44
CA HIS A 177 -6.26 4.63 -27.11
C HIS A 177 -6.23 5.75 -28.17
N GLN A 178 -5.05 6.26 -28.54
CA GLN A 178 -4.93 7.37 -29.49
C GLN A 178 -5.33 6.99 -30.91
N SER A 179 -5.09 5.74 -31.33
CA SER A 179 -5.51 5.24 -32.64
C SER A 179 -5.86 3.74 -32.57
N PRO A 180 -6.68 3.21 -33.50
CA PRO A 180 -6.97 1.78 -33.57
C PRO A 180 -5.71 0.91 -33.73
N ALA A 181 -4.71 1.41 -34.47
CA ALA A 181 -3.43 0.72 -34.64
C ALA A 181 -2.62 0.67 -33.34
N ALA A 182 -2.51 1.80 -32.62
CA ALA A 182 -1.83 1.87 -31.33
C ALA A 182 -2.54 1.03 -30.25
N ALA A 183 -3.88 0.97 -30.29
CA ALA A 183 -4.67 0.13 -29.40
C ALA A 183 -4.41 -1.38 -29.65
N ALA A 184 -4.32 -1.80 -30.91
CA ALA A 184 -3.99 -3.17 -31.27
C ALA A 184 -2.55 -3.53 -30.83
N GLU A 185 -1.58 -2.65 -31.08
CA GLU A 185 -0.19 -2.86 -30.69
C GLU A 185 -0.02 -2.93 -29.17
N SER A 186 -0.58 -1.97 -28.43
CA SER A 186 -0.50 -1.94 -26.97
C SER A 186 -1.17 -3.16 -26.33
N THR A 187 -2.29 -3.62 -26.88
CA THR A 187 -2.97 -4.84 -26.43
C THR A 187 -2.11 -6.09 -26.64
N ALA A 188 -1.48 -6.22 -27.81
CA ALA A 188 -0.57 -7.33 -28.09
C ALA A 188 0.67 -7.32 -27.17
N ARG A 189 1.23 -6.13 -26.93
CA ARG A 189 2.35 -5.92 -26.00
C ARG A 189 1.98 -6.32 -24.57
N ILE A 190 0.85 -5.85 -24.05
CA ILE A 190 0.36 -6.21 -22.70
C ILE A 190 0.09 -7.71 -22.59
N ALA A 191 -0.48 -8.34 -23.62
CA ALA A 191 -0.70 -9.77 -23.64
C ALA A 191 0.62 -10.56 -23.52
N ARG A 192 1.67 -10.11 -24.24
CA ARG A 192 3.02 -10.69 -24.14
C ARG A 192 3.60 -10.54 -22.73
N LEU A 193 3.50 -9.35 -22.14
CA LEU A 193 3.98 -9.10 -20.77
C LEU A 193 3.32 -10.04 -19.75
N VAL A 194 2.00 -10.19 -19.82
CA VAL A 194 1.25 -11.10 -18.94
C VAL A 194 1.67 -12.56 -19.16
N GLN A 195 1.92 -12.97 -20.41
CA GLN A 195 2.37 -14.33 -20.71
C GLN A 195 3.77 -14.61 -20.14
N CYS A 196 4.71 -13.68 -20.30
CA CYS A 196 6.05 -13.78 -19.73
C CYS A 196 5.98 -13.91 -18.19
N TRP A 197 5.14 -13.10 -17.53
CA TRP A 197 4.97 -13.19 -16.08
C TRP A 197 4.39 -14.54 -15.63
N LYS A 198 3.40 -15.07 -16.36
CA LYS A 198 2.80 -16.38 -16.06
C LYS A 198 3.81 -17.53 -16.10
N GLN A 199 4.83 -17.42 -16.95
CA GLN A 199 5.92 -18.40 -17.07
C GLN A 199 7.00 -18.18 -16.00
N HIS A 200 7.25 -16.91 -15.64
CA HIS A 200 8.30 -16.53 -14.69
C HIS A 200 7.88 -16.62 -13.22
N LYS A 201 6.58 -16.70 -12.92
CA LYS A 201 6.07 -16.68 -11.54
C LYS A 201 6.80 -17.73 -10.66
N PRO A 202 7.32 -17.36 -9.48
CA PRO A 202 7.81 -18.35 -8.53
C PRO A 202 6.63 -19.26 -8.15
N SER A 203 6.89 -20.57 -8.02
CA SER A 203 5.88 -21.51 -7.53
C SER A 203 5.42 -21.06 -6.14
N ILE A 204 4.20 -20.54 -6.03
CA ILE A 204 3.59 -20.26 -4.74
C ILE A 204 3.53 -21.62 -4.02
N PRO A 205 4.16 -21.79 -2.84
CA PRO A 205 3.92 -22.97 -2.03
C PRO A 205 2.42 -23.03 -1.81
N VAL A 206 1.77 -24.08 -2.30
CA VAL A 206 0.35 -24.29 -2.05
C VAL A 206 0.20 -24.35 -0.54
N ALA A 207 -0.29 -23.27 0.06
CA ALA A 207 -0.65 -23.27 1.46
C ALA A 207 -1.64 -24.42 1.64
N GLY A 208 -1.24 -25.45 2.39
CA GLY A 208 -2.15 -26.52 2.79
C GLY A 208 -3.41 -25.86 3.32
N LYS A 209 -4.58 -26.34 2.85
CA LYS A 209 -5.91 -25.81 3.14
C LYS A 209 -5.91 -25.06 4.46
N SER A 210 -5.98 -23.73 4.42
CA SER A 210 -6.10 -22.94 5.64
C SER A 210 -7.34 -23.45 6.39
N THR A 211 -7.13 -24.13 7.51
CA THR A 211 -8.13 -24.28 8.55
C THR A 211 -8.27 -22.90 9.17
N VAL A 212 -8.99 -22.01 8.48
CA VAL A 212 -9.60 -20.86 9.14
C VAL A 212 -10.50 -21.45 10.22
N SER A 213 -10.07 -21.34 11.47
CA SER A 213 -10.95 -21.61 12.61
C SER A 213 -12.22 -20.78 12.43
N PRO A 214 -13.42 -21.35 12.58
CA PRO A 214 -14.69 -20.70 12.26
C PRO A 214 -15.05 -19.55 13.23
N THR A 215 -14.11 -19.08 14.05
CA THR A 215 -14.33 -18.06 15.08
C THR A 215 -14.07 -16.62 14.63
N LEU A 216 -13.63 -16.39 13.39
CA LEU A 216 -13.60 -15.04 12.84
C LEU A 216 -14.99 -14.70 12.30
N CYS A 217 -15.76 -13.93 13.08
CA CYS A 217 -16.92 -13.24 12.55
C CYS A 217 -16.51 -12.53 11.25
N PRO A 218 -17.30 -12.65 10.17
CA PRO A 218 -16.97 -11.99 8.92
C PRO A 218 -16.74 -10.50 9.20
N PRO A 219 -15.62 -9.92 8.74
CA PRO A 219 -15.40 -8.49 8.92
C PRO A 219 -16.56 -7.75 8.26
N THR A 220 -17.12 -6.78 9.00
CA THR A 220 -18.24 -5.91 8.60
C THR A 220 -18.00 -5.15 7.28
N MET A 221 -16.79 -5.27 6.73
CA MET A 221 -16.25 -4.61 5.55
C MET A 221 -17.02 -4.87 4.25
N ILE A 222 -17.71 -6.01 4.09
CA ILE A 222 -18.45 -6.27 2.82
C ILE A 222 -19.67 -5.34 2.67
N ALA A 223 -20.24 -4.81 3.76
CA ALA A 223 -21.34 -3.85 3.69
C ALA A 223 -20.88 -2.42 3.37
N SER A 224 -19.65 -2.06 3.72
CA SER A 224 -19.16 -0.67 3.63
C SER A 224 -18.47 -0.32 2.32
N VAL A 225 -18.08 -1.31 1.50
CA VAL A 225 -17.45 -1.08 0.18
C VAL A 225 -18.41 -0.40 -0.80
N GLY A 226 -19.73 -0.47 -0.57
CA GLY A 226 -20.74 0.27 -1.35
C GLY A 226 -20.88 1.76 -1.00
N ALA A 227 -20.36 2.21 0.15
CA ALA A 227 -20.55 3.59 0.61
C ALA A 227 -19.37 4.54 0.30
N ILE A 228 -18.24 4.00 -0.18
CA ILE A 228 -17.01 4.78 -0.47
C ILE A 228 -16.92 5.19 -1.95
N PHE A 229 -17.81 4.68 -2.82
CA PHE A 229 -17.89 5.05 -4.24
C PHE A 229 -19.10 5.93 -4.59
N ARG A 230 -19.39 6.95 -3.77
CA ARG A 230 -20.16 8.14 -4.18
C ARG A 230 -19.48 9.42 -3.70
#